data_AF-A0A7Y7INF8-F1
#
_entry.id   AF-A0A7Y7INF8-F1
#
_cell.length_a   1.000
_cell.length_b   1.000
_cell.length_c   1.000
_cell.angle_alpha   90.00
_cell.angle_beta   90.00
_cell.angle_gamma   90.00
#
_symmetry.space_group_name_H-M   'P 1'
#
loop_
_entity.id
_entity.type
_entity.pdbx_description
1 polymer ?
#
loop_
_entity_poly.entity_id
_entity_poly.type
_entity_poly.pdbx_seq_one_letter_code
_entity_poly.pdbx_strand_id
1 'polypeptide(L)'
;MRTLELVRACYGACELIWPSGVYRVLSGGPPPKGAVTIVRVLGARHVAQAALLAGADRLAAPHGLHRVFSLVDAAHCATMVALAAGSRRLRRPARRDAVIAGSFALLENR
;
A
#
# COMPACT_ATOMS: atom_id res chain seq x y z
N MET A 1 10.67 -10.49 11.01
CA MET A 1 9.98 -10.32 9.72
C MET A 1 8.71 -11.12 9.72
N ARG A 2 7.59 -10.47 10.02
CA ARG A 2 6.27 -11.11 9.99
C ARG A 2 5.87 -11.43 8.54
N THR A 3 4.99 -12.42 8.35
CA THR A 3 4.44 -12.76 7.02
C THR A 3 3.84 -11.54 6.31
N LEU A 4 3.22 -10.62 7.07
CA LEU A 4 2.64 -9.39 6.54
C LEU A 4 3.69 -8.44 5.93
N GLU A 5 4.85 -8.30 6.56
CA GLU A 5 5.95 -7.47 6.05
C GLU A 5 6.54 -8.06 4.76
N LEU A 6 6.64 -9.39 4.69
CA LEU A 6 7.09 -10.09 3.49
C LEU A 6 6.11 -9.83 2.33
N VAL A 7 4.80 -9.97 2.59
CA VAL A 7 3.76 -9.69 1.60
C VAL A 7 3.83 -8.23 1.15
N ARG A 8 3.98 -7.28 2.10
CA ARG A 8 4.12 -5.85 1.79
C ARG A 8 5.37 -5.57 0.95
N ALA A 9 6.50 -6.18 1.28
CA ALA A 9 7.75 -6.05 0.52
C ALA A 9 7.61 -6.59 -0.91
N CYS A 10 7.05 -7.79 -1.08
CA CYS A 10 6.83 -8.39 -2.40
C CYS A 10 5.86 -7.55 -3.24
N TYR A 11 4.75 -7.13 -2.65
CA TYR A 11 3.77 -6.28 -3.33
C TYR A 11 4.38 -4.93 -3.76
N GLY A 12 5.13 -4.28 -2.85
CA GLY A 12 5.83 -3.04 -3.15
C GLY A 12 6.91 -3.18 -4.22
N ALA A 13 7.62 -4.31 -4.25
CA ALA A 13 8.59 -4.61 -5.29
C ALA A 13 7.93 -4.77 -6.67
N CYS A 14 6.77 -5.44 -6.73
CA CYS A 14 5.98 -5.52 -7.97
C CYS A 14 5.56 -4.13 -8.47
N GLU A 15 5.13 -3.25 -7.56
CA GLU A 15 4.75 -1.87 -7.88
C GLU A 15 5.94 -1.02 -8.38
N LEU A 16 7.15 -1.24 -7.85
CA LEU A 16 8.36 -0.56 -8.29
C LEU A 16 8.87 -1.04 -9.66
N ILE A 17 8.97 -2.36 -9.81
CA ILE A 17 9.57 -3.01 -10.99
C ILE A 17 8.60 -2.99 -12.17
N TRP A 18 7.32 -3.24 -11.92
CA TRP A 18 6.30 -3.37 -12.97
C TRP A 18 5.03 -2.54 -12.72
N PRO A 19 5.14 -1.22 -12.53
CA PRO A 19 4.02 -0.33 -12.16
C PRO A 19 2.89 -0.35 -13.18
N SER A 20 3.22 -0.36 -14.48
CA SER A 20 2.22 -0.37 -15.56
C SER A 20 1.47 -1.69 -15.66
N GLY A 21 2.08 -2.81 -15.23
CA GLY A 21 1.43 -4.10 -15.15
C GLY A 21 0.46 -4.15 -13.98
N VAL A 22 0.95 -3.77 -12.79
CA VAL A 22 0.14 -3.70 -11.56
C VAL A 22 -1.08 -2.80 -11.76
N TYR A 23 -0.89 -1.58 -12.30
CA TYR A 23 -2.01 -0.68 -12.58
C TYR A 23 -3.05 -1.31 -13.50
N ARG A 24 -2.62 -2.01 -14.54
CA ARG A 24 -3.50 -2.62 -15.54
C ARG A 24 -4.29 -3.78 -14.97
N VAL A 25 -3.65 -4.63 -14.17
CA VAL A 25 -4.32 -5.69 -13.42
C VAL A 25 -5.38 -5.10 -12.48
N LEU A 26 -5.04 -4.01 -11.79
CA LEU A 26 -5.93 -3.35 -10.83
C LEU A 26 -7.05 -2.51 -11.47
N SER A 27 -6.82 -1.91 -12.64
CA SER A 27 -7.76 -0.96 -13.23
C SER A 27 -8.50 -1.51 -14.44
N GLY A 28 -7.98 -2.58 -15.06
CA GLY A 28 -8.50 -3.17 -16.29
C GLY A 28 -8.20 -2.37 -17.56
N GLY A 29 -7.29 -1.40 -17.50
CA GLY A 29 -6.97 -0.52 -18.62
C GLY A 29 -5.58 0.12 -18.50
N PRO A 30 -5.11 0.81 -19.56
CA PRO A 30 -3.78 1.43 -19.56
C PRO A 30 -3.69 2.56 -18.51
N PRO A 31 -2.51 2.78 -17.91
CA PRO A 31 -2.32 3.83 -16.94
C PRO A 31 -2.46 5.22 -17.58
N PRO A 32 -3.26 6.14 -16.98
CA PRO A 32 -3.25 7.54 -17.39
C PRO A 32 -1.93 8.21 -17.02
N LYS A 33 -1.67 9.39 -17.60
CA LYS A 33 -0.49 10.20 -17.26
C LYS A 33 -0.39 10.39 -15.74
N GLY A 34 0.80 10.12 -15.19
CA GLY A 34 1.09 10.22 -13.75
C GLY A 34 0.76 8.99 -12.89
N ALA A 35 -0.10 8.06 -13.37
CA ALA A 35 -0.47 6.88 -12.57
C ALA A 35 0.73 5.95 -12.30
N VAL A 36 1.64 5.82 -13.26
CA VAL A 36 2.88 5.02 -13.10
C VAL A 36 3.73 5.58 -11.96
N THR A 37 3.86 6.91 -11.86
CA THR A 37 4.61 7.56 -10.77
C THR A 37 3.95 7.29 -9.43
N ILE A 38 2.62 7.40 -9.35
CA ILE A 38 1.86 7.11 -8.12
C ILE A 38 2.08 5.66 -7.69
N VAL A 39 1.98 4.69 -8.61
CA VAL A 39 2.21 3.27 -8.30
C VAL A 39 3.65 3.03 -7.83
N ARG A 40 4.65 3.68 -8.44
CA ARG A 40 6.05 3.58 -7.98
C ARG A 40 6.25 4.16 -6.58
N VAL A 41 5.62 5.30 -6.28
CA VAL A 41 5.69 5.92 -4.94
C VAL A 41 5.02 5.01 -3.91
N LEU A 42 3.90 4.39 -4.25
CA LEU A 42 3.22 3.42 -3.40
C LEU A 42 4.11 2.19 -3.15
N GLY A 43 4.74 1.67 -4.21
CA GLY A 43 5.68 0.56 -4.10
C GLY A 43 6.90 0.88 -3.23
N ALA A 44 7.47 2.08 -3.40
CA ALA A 44 8.55 2.58 -2.54
C ALA A 44 8.12 2.65 -1.07
N ARG A 45 6.90 3.15 -0.79
CA ARG A 45 6.34 3.19 0.56
C ARG A 45 6.21 1.79 1.16
N HIS A 46 5.64 0.84 0.41
CA HIS A 46 5.47 -0.53 0.88
C HIS A 46 6.81 -1.21 1.20
N VAL A 47 7.81 -1.07 0.33
CA VAL A 47 9.17 -1.59 0.57
C VAL A 47 9.83 -0.91 1.77
N ALA A 48 9.72 0.41 1.89
CA ALA A 48 10.29 1.17 3.01
C ALA A 48 9.63 0.78 4.34
N GLN A 49 8.29 0.68 4.40
CA GLN A 49 7.57 0.22 5.58
C GLN A 49 8.01 -1.20 5.98
N ALA A 50 8.11 -2.12 5.01
CA ALA A 50 8.56 -3.49 5.29
C ALA A 50 10.00 -3.55 5.80
N ALA A 51 10.92 -2.75 5.23
CA ALA A 51 12.31 -2.68 5.68
C ALA A 51 12.44 -2.07 7.09
N LEU A 52 11.69 -1.00 7.38
CA LEU A 52 11.70 -0.34 8.68
C LEU A 52 11.12 -1.24 9.78
N LEU A 53 10.00 -1.93 9.50
CA LEU A 53 9.40 -2.88 10.43
C LEU A 53 10.30 -4.07 10.70
N ALA A 54 10.92 -4.63 9.66
CA ALA A 54 11.90 -5.70 9.81
C ALA A 54 13.12 -5.31 10.65
N GLY A 55 13.55 -4.05 10.57
CA GLY A 55 14.60 -3.48 11.41
C GLY A 55 14.15 -3.24 12.86
N ALA A 56 12.91 -2.78 13.06
CA ALA A 56 12.33 -2.53 14.38
C ALA A 56 12.13 -3.82 15.18
N ASP A 57 11.71 -4.90 14.52
CA ASP A 57 11.65 -6.26 15.08
C ASP A 57 13.00 -6.69 15.68
N ARG A 58 14.11 -6.32 15.03
CA ARG A 58 15.47 -6.67 15.48
C ARG A 58 15.95 -5.83 16.67
N LEU A 59 15.40 -4.63 16.87
CA LEU A 59 15.82 -3.66 17.88
C LEU A 59 14.93 -3.67 19.15
N ALA A 60 14.02 -4.64 19.28
CA ALA A 60 13.15 -4.82 20.45
C ALA A 60 12.28 -3.60 20.82
N ALA A 61 11.91 -2.76 19.83
CA ALA A 61 11.00 -1.63 20.00
C ALA A 61 9.74 -1.75 19.09
N PRO A 62 8.91 -2.80 19.22
CA PRO A 62 8.04 -3.23 18.13
C PRO A 62 6.71 -2.46 18.10
N HIS A 63 6.07 -2.26 19.25
CA HIS A 63 4.64 -1.91 19.30
C HIS A 63 4.30 -0.49 18.83
N GLY A 64 5.21 0.47 18.98
CA GLY A 64 4.97 1.86 18.57
C GLY A 64 4.95 2.01 17.04
N LEU A 65 5.91 1.41 16.35
CA LEU A 65 6.06 1.54 14.90
C LEU A 65 4.96 0.82 14.12
N HIS A 66 4.55 -0.38 14.55
CA HIS A 66 3.42 -1.09 13.95
C HIS A 66 2.13 -0.27 14.02
N ARG A 67 1.83 0.37 15.17
CA ARG A 67 0.64 1.23 15.32
C ARG A 67 0.69 2.46 14.42
N VAL A 68 1.86 3.12 14.32
CA VAL A 68 2.02 4.29 13.45
C VAL A 68 1.78 3.90 12.00
N PHE A 69 2.40 2.82 11.50
CA PHE A 69 2.18 2.40 10.11
C PHE A 69 0.76 1.88 9.86
N SER A 70 0.13 1.23 10.83
CA SER A 70 -1.29 0.88 10.76
C SER A 70 -2.19 2.12 10.60
N LEU A 71 -1.92 3.20 11.36
CA LEU A 71 -2.65 4.46 11.25
C LEU A 71 -2.44 5.13 9.88
N VAL A 72 -1.22 5.10 9.36
CA VAL A 72 -0.89 5.64 8.02
C VAL A 72 -1.61 4.84 6.92
N ASP A 73 -1.73 3.52 7.07
CA ASP A 73 -2.47 2.67 6.14
C ASP A 73 -4.00 2.88 6.27
N ALA A 74 -4.51 3.10 7.47
CA ALA A 74 -5.92 3.43 7.71
C ALA A 74 -6.30 4.81 7.12
N ALA A 75 -5.47 5.83 7.31
CA ALA A 75 -5.67 7.16 6.73
C ALA A 75 -5.63 7.12 5.20
N HIS A 76 -4.72 6.34 4.63
CA HIS A 76 -4.65 6.10 3.19
C HIS A 76 -5.92 5.40 2.67
N CYS A 77 -6.37 4.35 3.36
CA CYS A 77 -7.63 3.67 3.05
C CYS A 77 -8.81 4.65 3.03
N ALA A 78 -8.97 5.50 4.06
CA ALA A 78 -10.03 6.50 4.13
C ALA A 78 -9.96 7.49 2.96
N THR A 79 -8.77 7.95 2.60
CA THR A 79 -8.55 8.86 1.46
C THR A 79 -8.95 8.19 0.14
N MET A 80 -8.63 6.90 -0.04
CA MET A 80 -9.00 6.15 -1.24
C MET A 80 -10.49 5.83 -1.31
N VAL A 81 -11.16 5.61 -0.17
CA VAL A 81 -12.63 5.53 -0.10
C VAL A 81 -13.27 6.86 -0.53
N ALA A 82 -12.76 8.00 -0.02
CA ALA A 82 -13.25 9.32 -0.41
C ALA A 82 -13.03 9.58 -1.91
N LEU A 83 -11.86 9.23 -2.44
CA LEU A 83 -11.55 9.34 -3.87
C LEU A 83 -12.48 8.46 -4.72
N ALA A 84 -12.77 7.25 -4.25
CA ALA A 84 -13.69 6.34 -4.93
C ALA A 84 -15.13 6.87 -4.98
N ALA A 85 -15.56 7.56 -3.93
CA ALA A 85 -16.86 8.21 -3.88
C ALA A 85 -16.92 9.46 -4.78
N GLY A 86 -15.85 10.28 -4.78
CA GLY A 86 -15.81 11.56 -5.50
C GLY A 86 -15.47 11.49 -6.99
N SER A 87 -14.81 10.43 -7.47
CA SER A 87 -14.37 10.34 -8.87
C SER A 87 -14.78 9.02 -9.54
N ARG A 88 -15.77 9.07 -10.43
CA ARG A 88 -16.20 7.90 -11.23
C ARG A 88 -15.05 7.30 -12.05
N ARG A 89 -14.16 8.16 -12.56
CA ARG A 89 -12.97 7.77 -13.35
C ARG A 89 -11.98 6.96 -12.52
N LEU A 90 -11.78 7.33 -11.26
CA LEU A 90 -10.80 6.69 -10.37
C LEU A 90 -11.43 5.67 -9.40
N ARG A 91 -12.75 5.48 -9.45
CA ARG A 91 -13.49 4.63 -8.52
C ARG A 91 -12.96 3.20 -8.44
N ARG A 92 -12.68 2.57 -9.57
CA ARG A 92 -12.16 1.18 -9.61
C ARG A 92 -10.77 1.06 -8.97
N PRO A 93 -9.74 1.81 -9.43
CA PRO A 93 -8.42 1.75 -8.81
C PRO A 93 -8.47 2.16 -7.34
N ALA A 94 -9.22 3.21 -7.00
CA ALA A 94 -9.31 3.71 -5.63
C ALA A 94 -9.97 2.70 -4.67
N ARG A 95 -11.03 2.00 -5.09
CA ARG A 95 -11.62 0.93 -4.27
C ARG A 95 -10.65 -0.22 -3.99
N ARG A 96 -9.88 -0.65 -5.00
CA ARG A 96 -8.93 -1.75 -4.82
C ARG A 96 -7.80 -1.36 -3.88
N ASP A 97 -7.28 -0.14 -4.04
CA ASP A 97 -6.24 0.38 -3.16
C ASP A 97 -6.74 0.54 -1.72
N ALA A 98 -7.97 1.01 -1.52
CA ALA A 98 -8.61 1.07 -0.20
C ALA A 98 -8.70 -0.31 0.47
N VAL A 99 -9.07 -1.36 -0.29
CA VAL A 99 -9.13 -2.74 0.24
C VAL A 99 -7.74 -3.23 0.65
N ILE A 100 -6.71 -3.00 -0.17
CA ILE A 100 -5.33 -3.41 0.13
C ILE A 100 -4.83 -2.67 1.39
N ALA A 101 -4.97 -1.35 1.43
CA ALA A 101 -4.54 -0.53 2.55
C ALA A 101 -5.30 -0.86 3.84
N GLY A 102 -6.62 -1.07 3.76
CA GLY A 102 -7.42 -1.50 4.90
C GLY A 102 -7.01 -2.88 5.41
N SER A 103 -6.68 -3.82 4.52
CA SER A 103 -6.18 -5.14 4.90
C SER A 103 -4.85 -5.06 5.65
N PHE A 104 -3.93 -4.24 5.17
CA PHE A 104 -2.67 -3.97 5.87
C PHE A 104 -2.89 -3.36 7.25
N ALA A 105 -3.70 -2.30 7.35
CA ALA A 105 -3.97 -1.63 8.62
C ALA A 105 -4.56 -2.59 9.67
N LEU A 106 -5.52 -3.44 9.27
CA LEU A 106 -6.17 -4.41 10.14
C LEU A 106 -5.23 -5.54 10.59
N LEU A 107 -4.39 -6.03 9.69
CA LEU A 107 -3.49 -7.15 9.98
C LEU A 107 -2.24 -6.72 10.76
N GLU A 108 -1.82 -5.46 10.64
CA GLU A 108 -0.69 -4.90 11.38
C GLU A 108 -0.96 -4.79 12.89
N ASN A 109 -2.22 -4.60 13.28
CA ASN A 109 -2.66 -4.44 14.67
C ASN A 109 -3.08 -5.76 15.34
N ARG A 110 -2.94 -6.90 14.66
CA ARG A 110 -3.15 -8.24 15.26
C ARG A 110 -1.85 -8.80 15.81
#